data_AF-A0A4Q9NFT6-F1
#
_entry.id   AF-A0A4Q9NFT6-F1
#
_cell.length_a   1.000
_cell.length_b   1.000
_cell.length_c   1.000
_cell.angle_alpha   90.00
_cell.angle_beta   90.00
_cell.angle_gamma   90.00
#
_symmetry.space_group_name_H-M   'P 1'
#
loop_
_entity.id
_entity.type
_entity.pdbx_description
1 polymer ?
#
loop_
_entity_poly.entity_id
_entity_poly.type
_entity_poly.pdbx_seq_one_letter_code
_entity_poly.pdbx_strand_id
1 'polypeptide(L)'
;MPSPTIVASFRITLLSSPRSCLRHIRHTPHWPGRRPTVCQARQLTTGNLESGEDSTQPERLKRRWQRRTVCTLDSTKLTPTDYVDFSMLTQPNVQLVARSSDPNDASNTSLGRPLARITARGFRDRRFPPNTAGFLYYHTPPYSPPLAGELRFRITPSPDPASFSQGSDLLTEYGVHWKIPLLYMTGKKNYTGLHRLLLQGGLVTPQLLDVAASAAETLINTDYGQKIGFSMAALVSSFGRGFNLRVGGYNGLCLMIGTNTILKKEISSFASMFVPVDGIRGSARYFPFEGSMICCFEPSTLPEHAGRRVVVLRVLRLLDNDPIRSVPPPTKHEYPLSTLRPREGQLFMTMRWGKVQPWSVDVDRDTRRPATHMGMEKMLRILYENQELY
;
A
#
# COMPACT_ATOMS: atom_id res chain seq x y z
N MET A 1 -63.24 -37.95 12.45
CA MET A 1 -62.97 -37.33 13.76
C MET A 1 -61.93 -38.20 14.48
N PRO A 2 -60.89 -37.61 15.09
CA PRO A 2 -59.59 -37.48 14.43
C PRO A 2 -58.45 -38.36 14.99
N SER A 3 -57.33 -38.31 14.27
CA SER A 3 -56.02 -38.97 14.38
C SER A 3 -55.34 -38.94 15.76
N PRO A 4 -54.44 -39.89 16.06
CA PRO A 4 -53.30 -39.65 16.92
C PRO A 4 -52.07 -39.27 16.09
N THR A 5 -51.66 -38.02 16.26
CA THR A 5 -50.42 -37.43 15.77
C THR A 5 -49.20 -38.16 16.37
N ILE A 6 -48.42 -38.87 15.55
CA ILE A 6 -47.08 -39.31 15.93
C ILE A 6 -46.11 -38.19 15.54
N VAL A 7 -45.71 -37.41 16.54
CA VAL A 7 -44.63 -36.43 16.46
C VAL A 7 -43.30 -37.20 16.49
N ALA A 8 -42.74 -37.50 15.33
CA ALA A 8 -41.35 -37.95 15.21
C ALA A 8 -40.43 -36.72 15.25
N SER A 9 -39.88 -36.45 16.44
CA SER A 9 -38.85 -35.45 16.67
C SER A 9 -37.50 -35.96 16.16
N PHE A 10 -37.05 -35.48 15.00
CA PHE A 10 -35.66 -35.66 14.59
C PHE A 10 -34.79 -34.58 15.23
N ARG A 11 -34.27 -34.89 16.43
CA ARG A 11 -33.07 -34.26 16.97
C ARG A 11 -31.89 -34.64 16.07
N ILE A 12 -31.38 -33.70 15.27
CA ILE A 12 -30.06 -33.86 14.66
C ILE A 12 -29.03 -33.48 15.73
N THR A 13 -28.43 -34.52 16.30
CA THR A 13 -27.31 -34.46 17.22
C THR A 13 -26.11 -33.80 16.56
N LEU A 14 -25.66 -32.68 17.14
CA LEU A 14 -24.35 -32.07 16.92
C LEU A 14 -23.26 -33.09 17.29
N LEU A 15 -22.72 -33.78 16.29
CA LEU A 15 -21.45 -34.49 16.42
C LEU A 15 -20.32 -33.56 15.98
N SER A 16 -19.73 -32.94 16.99
CA SER A 16 -18.44 -32.28 16.99
C SER A 16 -17.36 -33.20 16.41
N SER A 17 -16.91 -32.92 15.18
CA SER A 17 -15.74 -33.56 14.60
C SER A 17 -14.45 -32.93 15.16
N PRO A 18 -13.45 -33.73 15.59
CA PRO A 18 -12.31 -33.25 16.35
C PRO A 18 -11.27 -32.54 15.48
N ARG A 19 -10.68 -31.52 16.11
CA ARG A 19 -9.58 -30.66 15.66
C ARG A 19 -8.42 -31.48 15.10
N SER A 20 -8.06 -31.24 13.83
CA SER A 20 -6.75 -31.60 13.29
C SER A 20 -5.72 -30.55 13.73
N CYS A 21 -4.92 -30.91 14.73
CA CYS A 21 -3.79 -30.14 15.21
C CYS A 21 -2.62 -30.24 14.22
N LEU A 22 -2.48 -29.28 13.29
CA LEU A 22 -1.20 -29.06 12.61
C LEU A 22 -0.27 -28.28 13.55
N ARG A 23 0.52 -29.02 14.33
CA ARG A 23 1.70 -28.48 15.03
C ARG A 23 2.72 -28.05 13.97
N HIS A 24 2.79 -26.76 13.65
CA HIS A 24 3.96 -26.21 12.98
C HIS A 24 5.13 -26.21 13.96
N ILE A 25 6.10 -27.08 13.72
CA ILE A 25 7.40 -27.08 14.37
C ILE A 25 8.09 -25.77 13.97
N ARG A 26 8.20 -24.83 14.92
CA ARG A 26 9.04 -23.63 14.77
C ARG A 26 10.48 -24.03 15.01
N HIS A 27 11.25 -24.24 13.94
CA HIS A 27 12.70 -24.11 14.04
C HIS A 27 13.04 -22.62 13.99
N THR A 28 13.35 -22.04 15.14
CA THR A 28 14.05 -20.75 15.25
C THR A 28 15.52 -20.97 14.88
N PRO A 29 16.06 -20.33 13.82
CA PRO A 29 17.50 -20.28 13.64
C PRO A 29 18.09 -19.32 14.67
N HIS A 30 19.04 -19.81 15.46
CA HIS A 30 19.89 -18.96 16.29
C HIS A 30 20.70 -18.04 15.37
N TRP A 31 20.80 -16.76 15.74
CA TRP A 31 21.60 -15.75 15.04
C TRP A 31 22.92 -15.57 15.78
N PRO A 32 24.07 -16.07 15.29
CA PRO A 32 25.35 -15.70 15.89
C PRO A 32 25.71 -14.28 15.39
N GLY A 33 25.99 -13.40 16.34
CA GLY A 33 26.34 -12.02 16.08
C GLY A 33 27.69 -11.87 15.38
N ARG A 34 27.75 -10.93 14.42
CA ARG A 34 28.78 -9.89 14.28
C ARG A 34 28.43 -9.04 13.05
N ARG A 35 28.36 -7.73 13.25
CA ARG A 35 28.25 -6.74 12.17
C ARG A 35 29.66 -6.40 11.68
N PRO A 36 29.89 -6.27 10.36
CA PRO A 36 30.91 -5.37 9.85
C PRO A 36 30.28 -3.99 9.65
N THR A 37 30.73 -3.03 10.45
CA THR A 37 30.57 -1.60 10.19
C THR A 37 31.50 -1.25 9.04
N VAL A 38 30.99 -0.71 7.93
CA VAL A 38 31.84 0.02 6.98
C VAL A 38 31.11 1.27 6.53
N CYS A 39 31.51 2.36 7.17
CA CYS A 39 31.51 3.70 6.60
C CYS A 39 32.48 3.70 5.41
N GLN A 40 32.09 4.22 4.24
CA GLN A 40 33.00 4.89 3.30
C GLN A 40 32.21 5.50 2.14
N ALA A 41 32.09 6.83 2.17
CA ALA A 41 32.01 7.69 0.98
C ALA A 41 32.20 9.14 1.45
N ARG A 42 33.46 9.49 1.77
CA ARG A 42 33.89 10.89 1.96
C ARG A 42 35.40 10.98 1.76
N GLN A 43 35.82 10.96 0.50
CA GLN A 43 37.03 11.60 0.00
C GLN A 43 36.62 12.08 -1.39
N LEU A 44 36.57 13.39 -1.64
CA LEU A 44 37.69 14.18 -2.15
C LEU A 44 37.49 15.65 -1.80
N THR A 45 38.58 16.43 -1.87
CA THR A 45 38.78 17.85 -1.49
C THR A 45 38.83 18.09 0.03
N THR A 46 39.90 18.60 0.64
CA THR A 46 40.90 19.59 0.17
C THR A 46 42.17 19.49 1.03
N GLY A 47 43.30 19.96 0.49
CA GLY A 47 44.62 19.93 1.11
C GLY A 47 44.83 20.87 2.30
N ASN A 48 45.95 20.61 2.97
CA ASN A 48 46.51 21.30 4.13
C ASN A 48 46.76 22.81 3.91
N LEU A 49 46.47 23.64 4.92
CA LEU A 49 47.48 24.51 5.56
C LEU A 49 46.99 25.05 6.93
N GLU A 50 47.70 24.60 7.95
CA GLU A 50 48.19 25.26 9.18
C GLU A 50 47.31 26.23 10.03
N SER A 51 47.10 25.75 11.26
CA SER A 51 47.17 26.40 12.57
C SER A 51 47.02 27.92 12.70
N GLY A 52 45.94 28.32 13.38
CA GLY A 52 45.86 29.50 14.22
C GLY A 52 44.82 29.24 15.29
N GLU A 53 45.26 29.07 16.54
CA GLU A 53 44.40 28.95 17.70
C GLU A 53 43.55 30.21 17.85
N ASP A 54 42.23 30.06 17.80
CA ASP A 54 41.36 30.94 18.58
C ASP A 54 40.17 30.14 19.11
N SER A 55 40.10 30.06 20.44
CA SER A 55 39.12 29.31 21.18
C SER A 55 37.76 29.97 21.09
N THR A 56 36.92 29.52 20.17
CA THR A 56 35.48 29.71 20.26
C THR A 56 34.81 28.34 20.29
N GLN A 57 34.28 27.99 21.47
CA GLN A 57 33.40 26.84 21.61
C GLN A 57 32.32 26.90 20.52
N PRO A 58 32.00 25.79 19.84
CA PRO A 58 30.85 25.77 18.96
C PRO A 58 29.61 25.91 19.82
N GLU A 59 29.06 27.12 19.81
CA GLU A 59 27.76 27.44 20.35
C GLU A 59 26.78 26.40 19.79
N ARG A 60 26.38 25.45 20.64
CA ARG A 60 25.36 24.46 20.31
C ARG A 60 24.08 25.25 20.05
N LEU A 61 23.87 25.65 18.79
CA LEU A 61 22.63 26.22 18.30
C LEU A 61 21.52 25.26 18.72
N LYS A 62 20.82 25.63 19.78
CA LYS A 62 19.63 24.95 20.28
C LYS A 62 18.75 24.74 19.06
N ARG A 63 18.54 23.48 18.63
CA ARG A 63 17.60 23.14 17.56
C ARG A 63 16.26 23.74 17.94
N ARG A 64 15.98 24.93 17.41
CA ARG A 64 14.72 25.63 17.58
C ARG A 64 13.68 24.64 17.06
N TRP A 65 12.82 24.14 17.94
CA TRP A 65 11.73 23.25 17.55
C TRP A 65 10.85 24.03 16.58
N GLN A 66 11.18 23.99 15.28
CA GLN A 66 10.40 24.64 14.25
C GLN A 66 9.02 24.01 14.30
N ARG A 67 8.02 24.82 14.65
CA ARG A 67 6.62 24.39 14.65
C ARG A 67 6.26 24.10 13.20
N ARG A 68 6.03 22.83 12.87
CA ARG A 68 5.58 22.38 11.55
C ARG A 68 4.13 22.79 11.40
N THR A 69 3.87 23.78 10.57
CA THR A 69 2.53 24.32 10.34
C THR A 69 2.18 24.08 8.87
N VAL A 70 0.93 23.68 8.61
CA VAL A 70 0.39 23.54 7.25
C VAL A 70 -0.98 24.20 7.22
N CYS A 71 -1.13 25.14 6.29
CA CYS A 71 -2.30 25.98 6.07
C CYS A 71 -3.07 25.58 4.80
N THR A 72 -2.42 24.93 3.84
CA THR A 72 -3.05 24.43 2.61
C THR A 72 -2.47 23.08 2.18
N LEU A 73 -3.24 22.32 1.43
CA LEU A 73 -2.80 21.09 0.74
C LEU A 73 -2.89 21.23 -0.78
N ASP A 74 -3.30 22.40 -1.27
CA ASP A 74 -3.35 22.72 -2.69
C ASP A 74 -1.97 23.20 -3.14
N SER A 75 -1.33 22.45 -4.05
CA SER A 75 0.02 22.76 -4.54
C SER A 75 0.12 24.12 -5.24
N THR A 76 -1.00 24.67 -5.71
CA THR A 76 -1.05 25.98 -6.38
C THR A 76 -1.17 27.16 -5.41
N LYS A 77 -1.45 26.89 -4.13
CA LYS A 77 -1.69 27.92 -3.09
C LYS A 77 -0.66 27.86 -1.95
N LEU A 78 0.43 27.13 -2.14
CA LEU A 78 1.47 26.94 -1.13
C LEU A 78 2.09 28.29 -0.72
N THR A 79 2.45 28.39 0.56
CA THR A 79 3.19 29.52 1.11
C THR A 79 4.47 29.03 1.78
N PRO A 80 5.47 29.90 2.02
CA PRO A 80 6.68 29.50 2.75
C PRO A 80 6.43 28.95 4.15
N THR A 81 5.28 29.25 4.75
CA THR A 81 4.90 28.73 6.08
C THR A 81 4.46 27.26 6.06
N ASP A 82 4.10 26.73 4.88
CA ASP A 82 3.71 25.33 4.66
C ASP A 82 4.92 24.40 4.52
N TYR A 83 6.13 24.95 4.44
CA TYR A 83 7.37 24.18 4.34
C TYR A 83 7.69 23.50 5.67
N VAL A 84 7.87 22.19 5.64
CA VAL A 84 8.14 21.39 6.84
C VAL A 84 9.31 20.45 6.62
N ASP A 85 10.10 20.24 7.68
CA ASP A 85 11.20 19.27 7.70
C ASP A 85 10.82 18.04 8.54
N PHE A 86 10.79 16.90 7.88
CA PHE A 86 10.54 15.59 8.47
C PHE A 86 11.79 14.74 8.67
N SER A 87 12.97 15.23 8.29
CA SER A 87 14.23 14.49 8.30
C SER A 87 14.46 13.73 9.61
N MET A 88 14.69 12.42 9.49
CA MET A 88 14.98 11.50 10.60
C MET A 88 13.87 11.34 11.65
N LEU A 89 12.68 11.90 11.43
CA LEU A 89 11.56 11.78 12.36
C LEU A 89 10.74 10.51 12.08
N THR A 90 10.17 9.93 13.13
CA THR A 90 9.29 8.76 13.00
C THR A 90 7.83 9.16 12.76
N GLN A 91 7.36 10.13 13.56
CA GLN A 91 5.98 10.55 13.61
C GLN A 91 5.85 12.07 13.85
N PRO A 92 6.29 12.93 12.90
CA PRO A 92 6.15 14.37 13.05
C PRO A 92 4.70 14.77 13.29
N ASN A 93 4.50 15.60 14.32
CA ASN A 93 3.24 16.31 14.51
C ASN A 93 3.27 17.56 13.65
N VAL A 94 2.23 17.74 12.84
CA VAL A 94 1.99 18.91 12.00
C VAL A 94 0.75 19.60 12.52
N GLN A 95 0.88 20.90 12.77
CA GLN A 95 -0.21 21.75 13.17
C GLN A 95 -0.98 22.22 11.93
N LEU A 96 -2.26 21.89 11.87
CA LEU A 96 -3.10 22.23 10.73
C LEU A 96 -3.89 23.50 11.03
N VAL A 97 -3.70 24.51 10.19
CA VAL A 97 -4.32 25.84 10.36
C VAL A 97 -5.34 26.02 9.25
N ALA A 98 -6.59 25.66 9.55
CA ALA A 98 -7.72 26.02 8.71
C ALA A 98 -8.11 27.47 9.00
N ARG A 99 -8.28 28.30 7.96
CA ARG A 99 -8.80 29.68 8.15
C ARG A 99 -10.33 29.60 8.28
N SER A 100 -10.88 30.08 9.37
CA SER A 100 -12.33 30.24 9.52
C SER A 100 -12.84 31.28 8.52
N SER A 101 -14.01 31.05 7.93
CA SER A 101 -14.74 32.06 7.16
C SER A 101 -15.41 33.10 8.06
N ASP A 102 -15.60 32.78 9.35
CA ASP A 102 -16.24 33.64 10.34
C ASP A 102 -15.25 34.00 11.47
N PRO A 103 -14.84 35.29 11.60
CA PRO A 103 -13.96 35.76 12.66
C PRO A 103 -14.55 35.65 14.07
N ASN A 104 -15.88 35.56 14.21
CA ASN A 104 -16.59 35.55 15.49
C ASN A 104 -17.05 34.14 15.93
N ASP A 105 -16.70 33.10 15.18
CA ASP A 105 -17.07 31.74 15.55
C ASP A 105 -16.29 31.28 16.80
N ALA A 106 -16.97 31.34 17.96
CA ALA A 106 -16.48 30.94 19.27
C ALA A 106 -16.07 29.45 19.36
N SER A 107 -16.40 28.64 18.33
CA SER A 107 -15.89 27.27 18.20
C SER A 107 -14.38 27.21 17.87
N ASN A 108 -13.79 28.31 17.39
CA ASN A 108 -12.34 28.42 17.14
C ASN A 108 -11.49 28.44 18.42
N THR A 109 -12.05 28.91 19.54
CA THR A 109 -11.34 29.06 20.82
C THR A 109 -11.30 27.75 21.61
N SER A 110 -12.16 26.78 21.27
CA SER A 110 -12.36 25.54 22.06
C SER A 110 -12.00 24.24 21.34
N LEU A 111 -11.81 24.24 20.01
CA LEU A 111 -11.20 23.12 19.27
C LEU A 111 -9.74 23.44 18.95
N GLY A 112 -8.85 23.15 19.90
CA GLY A 112 -7.41 23.39 19.78
C GLY A 112 -6.83 23.02 18.41
N ARG A 113 -5.85 23.81 17.95
CA ARG A 113 -5.13 23.67 16.67
C ARG A 113 -4.89 22.18 16.35
N PRO A 114 -5.64 21.58 15.41
CA PRO A 114 -5.64 20.14 15.27
C PRO A 114 -4.27 19.67 14.79
N LEU A 115 -3.71 18.73 15.53
CA LEU A 115 -2.44 18.11 15.20
C LEU A 115 -2.72 16.87 14.34
N ALA A 116 -2.13 16.82 13.15
CA ALA A 116 -2.03 15.59 12.38
C ALA A 116 -0.70 14.93 12.65
N ARG A 117 -0.75 13.64 12.98
CA ARG A 117 0.44 12.81 13.12
C ARG A 117 0.76 12.16 11.77
N ILE A 118 1.82 12.63 11.14
CA ILE A 118 2.31 12.08 9.88
C ILE A 118 3.27 10.94 10.19
N THR A 119 3.15 9.81 9.51
CA THR A 119 3.93 8.60 9.81
C THR A 119 4.86 8.25 8.66
N ALA A 120 6.12 7.94 8.96
CA ALA A 120 7.12 7.45 8.00
C ALA A 120 6.83 6.00 7.54
N ARG A 121 5.69 5.79 6.87
CA ARG A 121 5.30 4.49 6.28
C ARG A 121 6.16 4.16 5.07
N GLY A 122 6.39 2.87 4.84
CA GLY A 122 7.21 2.42 3.72
C GLY A 122 8.72 2.59 3.92
N PHE A 123 9.15 2.77 5.18
CA PHE A 123 10.56 2.78 5.57
C PHE A 123 10.78 1.79 6.69
N ARG A 124 11.79 0.93 6.58
CA ARG A 124 12.10 -0.16 7.51
C ARG A 124 12.36 0.33 8.92
N ASP A 125 13.12 1.43 9.04
CA ASP A 125 13.46 2.05 10.33
C ASP A 125 12.33 2.91 10.91
N ARG A 126 11.19 2.98 10.21
CA ARG A 126 10.02 3.80 10.56
C ARG A 126 10.39 5.27 10.78
N ARG A 127 11.42 5.75 10.08
CA ARG A 127 11.91 7.13 10.08
C ARG A 127 11.91 7.66 8.65
N PHE A 128 11.63 8.94 8.50
CA PHE A 128 11.87 9.63 7.25
C PHE A 128 13.37 9.66 6.96
N PRO A 129 13.79 9.50 5.69
CA PRO A 129 15.18 9.67 5.29
C PRO A 129 15.76 11.03 5.69
N PRO A 130 17.09 11.19 5.76
CA PRO A 130 17.69 12.51 5.86
C PRO A 130 17.27 13.38 4.66
N ASN A 131 17.27 14.71 4.84
CA ASN A 131 16.91 15.69 3.82
C ASN A 131 15.46 15.54 3.30
N THR A 132 14.52 15.17 4.18
CA THR A 132 13.08 15.11 3.87
C THR A 132 12.42 16.43 4.26
N ALA A 133 12.76 17.51 3.57
CA ALA A 133 12.18 18.83 3.79
C ALA A 133 11.46 19.31 2.52
N GLY A 134 10.27 19.90 2.69
CA GLY A 134 9.40 20.23 1.56
C GLY A 134 7.94 20.43 1.97
N PHE A 135 7.02 20.11 1.05
CA PHE A 135 5.60 20.43 1.18
C PHE A 135 4.72 19.18 1.17
N LEU A 136 3.71 19.18 2.03
CA LEU A 136 2.57 18.27 1.91
C LEU A 136 1.59 18.81 0.88
N TYR A 137 1.08 17.95 0.01
CA TYR A 137 0.08 18.33 -0.97
C TYR A 137 -0.89 17.18 -1.26
N TYR A 138 -2.10 17.52 -1.67
CA TYR A 138 -3.10 16.57 -2.11
C TYR A 138 -2.99 16.32 -3.60
N HIS A 139 -3.12 15.06 -4.00
CA HIS A 139 -3.00 14.65 -5.39
C HIS A 139 -4.04 13.58 -5.70
N THR A 140 -4.74 13.75 -6.83
CA THR A 140 -5.55 12.70 -7.43
C THR A 140 -4.77 12.11 -8.60
N PRO A 141 -4.40 10.82 -8.54
CA PRO A 141 -3.66 10.18 -9.62
C PRO A 141 -4.41 10.25 -10.96
N PRO A 142 -3.71 10.38 -12.10
CA PRO A 142 -4.34 10.31 -13.41
C PRO A 142 -5.12 9.00 -13.62
N TYR A 143 -6.17 9.08 -14.42
CA TYR A 143 -7.05 7.95 -14.76
C TYR A 143 -7.63 7.23 -13.53
N SER A 144 -7.78 7.95 -12.41
CA SER A 144 -8.28 7.41 -11.15
C SER A 144 -9.45 8.25 -10.63
N PRO A 145 -10.45 7.62 -10.01
CA PRO A 145 -11.59 8.34 -9.45
C PRO A 145 -11.17 9.24 -8.29
N PRO A 146 -11.96 10.27 -7.92
CA PRO A 146 -11.68 11.15 -6.79
C PRO A 146 -11.41 10.41 -5.47
N LEU A 147 -12.03 9.25 -5.28
CA LEU A 147 -11.83 8.39 -4.09
C LEU A 147 -10.39 7.87 -3.95
N ALA A 148 -9.63 7.83 -5.04
CA ALA A 148 -8.23 7.41 -5.06
C ALA A 148 -7.25 8.52 -4.68
N GLY A 149 -7.75 9.71 -4.35
CA GLY A 149 -6.92 10.84 -3.94
C GLY A 149 -6.07 10.53 -2.70
N GLU A 150 -4.93 11.22 -2.61
CA GLU A 150 -3.89 10.91 -1.64
C GLU A 150 -3.09 12.13 -1.23
N LEU A 151 -2.67 12.14 0.03
CA LEU A 151 -1.67 13.08 0.51
C LEU A 151 -0.29 12.57 0.11
N ARG A 152 0.51 13.42 -0.52
CA ARG A 152 1.91 13.17 -0.85
C ARG A 152 2.82 14.18 -0.17
N PHE A 153 4.11 13.89 -0.20
CA PHE A 153 5.14 14.80 0.28
C PHE A 153 6.12 15.07 -0.87
N ARG A 154 6.30 16.34 -1.24
CA ARG A 154 7.27 16.74 -2.25
C ARG A 154 8.47 17.38 -1.58
N ILE A 155 9.64 16.79 -1.77
CA ILE A 155 10.92 17.31 -1.29
C ILE A 155 11.33 18.46 -2.20
N THR A 156 11.64 19.62 -1.62
CA THR A 156 12.03 20.82 -2.37
C THR A 156 13.32 21.43 -1.79
N PRO A 157 14.15 22.08 -2.63
CA PRO A 157 15.43 22.65 -2.18
C PRO A 157 15.26 23.85 -1.25
N SER A 158 14.10 24.50 -1.25
CA SER A 158 13.86 25.69 -0.43
C SER A 158 12.40 25.80 0.03
N PRO A 159 12.11 26.71 1.00
CA PRO A 159 10.76 27.08 1.40
C PRO A 159 10.00 27.92 0.37
N ASP A 160 10.60 28.34 -0.74
CA ASP A 160 9.90 29.08 -1.79
C ASP A 160 8.92 28.14 -2.54
N PRO A 161 7.61 28.42 -2.57
CA PRO A 161 6.64 27.67 -3.36
C PRO A 161 7.01 27.50 -4.83
N ALA A 162 7.73 28.44 -5.45
CA ALA A 162 8.19 28.30 -6.84
C ALA A 162 9.09 27.07 -7.05
N SER A 163 9.82 26.66 -6.00
CA SER A 163 10.67 25.47 -6.01
C SER A 163 9.90 24.14 -6.01
N PHE A 164 8.57 24.17 -5.84
CA PHE A 164 7.72 22.98 -5.92
C PHE A 164 7.88 22.25 -7.26
N SER A 165 7.96 23.00 -8.37
CA SER A 165 8.14 22.45 -9.72
C SER A 165 9.46 21.68 -9.89
N GLN A 166 10.53 22.14 -9.23
CA GLN A 166 11.87 21.54 -9.25
C GLN A 166 12.03 20.39 -8.24
N GLY A 167 11.11 20.26 -7.29
CA GLY A 167 11.15 19.21 -6.27
C GLY A 167 10.78 17.84 -6.82
N SER A 168 11.03 16.80 -6.01
CA SER A 168 10.67 15.41 -6.31
C SER A 168 9.79 14.84 -5.22
N ASP A 169 8.83 14.00 -5.58
CA ASP A 169 8.02 13.30 -4.58
C ASP A 169 8.89 12.37 -3.72
N LEU A 170 8.62 12.36 -2.41
CA LEU A 170 9.24 11.42 -1.49
C LEU A 170 8.87 9.99 -1.90
N LEU A 171 9.90 9.17 -2.08
CA LEU A 171 9.74 7.74 -2.35
C LEU A 171 9.89 6.95 -1.05
N THR A 172 9.13 5.87 -0.94
CA THR A 172 9.37 4.80 0.03
C THR A 172 10.69 4.09 -0.26
N GLU A 173 11.17 3.26 0.68
CA GLU A 173 12.34 2.39 0.42
C GLU A 173 12.10 1.41 -0.74
N TYR A 174 10.83 1.19 -1.10
CA TYR A 174 10.41 0.37 -2.22
C TYR A 174 10.27 1.16 -3.53
N GLY A 175 10.74 2.41 -3.61
CA GLY A 175 10.79 3.18 -4.86
C GLY A 175 9.42 3.63 -5.39
N VAL A 176 8.34 3.39 -4.64
CA VAL A 176 7.02 3.94 -4.91
C VAL A 176 6.79 5.20 -4.09
N HIS A 177 5.99 6.14 -4.60
CA HIS A 177 5.64 7.37 -3.90
C HIS A 177 5.11 7.10 -2.49
N TRP A 178 5.66 7.81 -1.51
CA TRP A 178 5.09 7.90 -0.18
C TRP A 178 3.73 8.60 -0.25
N LYS A 179 2.72 8.01 0.37
CA LYS A 179 1.35 8.50 0.31
C LYS A 179 0.54 8.16 1.54
N ILE A 180 -0.44 9.00 1.84
CA ILE A 180 -1.56 8.70 2.74
C ILE A 180 -2.86 8.76 1.92
N PRO A 181 -3.46 7.62 1.56
CA PRO A 181 -4.71 7.58 0.79
C PRO A 181 -5.86 8.29 1.54
N LEU A 182 -6.78 8.94 0.80
CA LEU A 182 -7.98 9.58 1.36
C LEU A 182 -8.78 8.60 2.24
N LEU A 183 -9.01 7.40 1.71
CA LEU A 183 -9.62 6.28 2.40
C LEU A 183 -8.96 5.91 3.73
N TYR A 184 -7.66 6.14 3.88
CA TYR A 184 -6.97 5.90 5.13
C TYR A 184 -7.24 6.99 6.16
N MET A 185 -7.46 8.22 5.71
CA MET A 185 -7.70 9.38 6.57
C MET A 185 -9.11 9.34 7.18
N THR A 186 -10.09 8.79 6.44
CA THR A 186 -11.49 8.72 6.87
C THR A 186 -11.71 7.87 8.13
N GLY A 187 -12.71 8.28 8.93
CA GLY A 187 -13.09 7.62 10.18
C GLY A 187 -12.10 7.76 11.35
N LYS A 188 -10.97 8.45 11.19
CA LYS A 188 -9.94 8.59 12.25
C LYS A 188 -9.85 10.01 12.80
N LYS A 189 -10.02 10.13 14.12
CA LYS A 189 -9.92 11.41 14.86
C LYS A 189 -8.62 12.18 14.58
N ASN A 190 -7.52 11.46 14.38
CA ASN A 190 -6.18 12.02 14.16
C ASN A 190 -6.03 12.74 12.80
N TYR A 191 -6.98 12.59 11.88
CA TYR A 191 -6.96 13.21 10.55
C TYR A 191 -8.09 14.23 10.33
N THR A 192 -8.87 14.55 11.37
CA THR A 192 -9.93 15.56 11.33
C THR A 192 -9.43 16.91 10.81
N GLY A 193 -8.23 17.33 11.22
CA GLY A 193 -7.61 18.55 10.71
C GLY A 193 -7.29 18.49 9.21
N LEU A 194 -6.86 17.33 8.69
CA LEU A 194 -6.58 17.18 7.26
C LEU A 194 -7.87 17.25 6.45
N HIS A 195 -8.94 16.58 6.90
CA HIS A 195 -10.24 16.67 6.23
C HIS A 195 -10.73 18.13 6.14
N ARG A 196 -10.57 18.90 7.22
CA ARG A 196 -10.95 20.32 7.22
C ARG A 196 -10.17 21.13 6.18
N LEU A 197 -8.85 20.93 6.09
CA LEU A 197 -8.03 21.60 5.07
C LEU A 197 -8.41 21.17 3.65
N LEU A 198 -8.71 19.90 3.42
CA LEU A 198 -9.13 19.40 2.12
C LEU A 198 -10.47 20.01 1.69
N LEU A 199 -11.45 20.09 2.60
CA LEU A 199 -12.75 20.70 2.35
C LEU A 199 -12.62 22.21 2.10
N GLN A 200 -11.86 22.91 2.95
CA GLN A 200 -11.65 24.35 2.82
C GLN A 200 -10.94 24.71 1.51
N GLY A 201 -9.99 23.88 1.08
CA GLY A 201 -9.29 24.06 -0.19
C GLY A 201 -10.12 23.72 -1.43
N GLY A 202 -11.33 23.16 -1.26
CA GLY A 202 -12.13 22.64 -2.36
C GLY A 202 -11.51 21.41 -3.03
N LEU A 203 -10.56 20.74 -2.37
CA LEU A 203 -9.81 19.59 -2.90
C LEU A 203 -10.62 18.30 -2.81
N VAL A 204 -11.58 18.24 -1.88
CA VAL A 204 -12.56 17.16 -1.73
C VAL A 204 -13.92 17.77 -1.39
N THR A 205 -15.00 17.06 -1.70
CA THR A 205 -16.37 17.43 -1.30
C THR A 205 -16.80 16.68 -0.03
N PRO A 206 -17.77 17.20 0.74
CA PRO A 206 -18.35 16.47 1.87
C PRO A 206 -18.88 15.08 1.46
N GLN A 207 -19.57 15.00 0.32
CA GLN A 207 -20.11 13.75 -0.21
C GLN A 207 -19.00 12.73 -0.49
N LEU A 208 -17.84 13.17 -1.00
CA LEU A 208 -16.70 12.29 -1.24
C LEU A 208 -16.11 11.75 0.06
N LEU A 209 -16.07 12.57 1.12
CA LEU A 209 -15.63 12.11 2.45
C LEU A 209 -16.59 11.10 3.05
N ASP A 210 -17.90 11.26 2.85
CA ASP A 210 -18.92 10.31 3.31
C ASP A 210 -18.78 8.96 2.58
N VAL A 211 -18.61 8.99 1.25
CA VAL A 211 -18.33 7.79 0.44
C VAL A 211 -17.04 7.11 0.93
N ALA A 212 -15.97 7.88 1.15
CA ALA A 212 -14.71 7.35 1.64
C ALA A 212 -14.81 6.81 3.09
N ALA A 213 -15.65 7.38 3.95
CA ALA A 213 -15.90 6.89 5.30
C ALA A 213 -16.67 5.55 5.26
N SER A 214 -17.77 5.50 4.51
CA SER A 214 -18.55 4.28 4.30
C SER A 214 -17.67 3.16 3.72
N ALA A 215 -16.88 3.47 2.69
CA ALA A 215 -15.96 2.51 2.11
C ALA A 215 -14.88 2.04 3.11
N ALA A 216 -14.33 2.93 3.95
CA ALA A 216 -13.36 2.55 4.99
C ALA A 216 -13.97 1.61 6.05
N GLU A 217 -15.24 1.81 6.42
CA GLU A 217 -15.95 0.92 7.35
C GLU A 217 -16.06 -0.51 6.82
N THR A 218 -16.33 -0.69 5.52
CA THR A 218 -16.34 -2.03 4.90
C THR A 218 -14.99 -2.75 4.97
N LEU A 219 -13.89 -2.02 5.19
CA LEU A 219 -12.53 -2.56 5.34
C LEU A 219 -12.15 -2.89 6.79
N ILE A 220 -12.88 -2.40 7.78
CA ILE A 220 -12.62 -2.69 9.21
C ILE A 220 -13.20 -4.06 9.60
N ASN A 221 -14.29 -4.47 8.94
CA ASN A 221 -14.96 -5.74 9.18
C ASN A 221 -14.42 -6.81 8.20
N THR A 222 -13.41 -7.56 8.63
CA THR A 222 -13.13 -8.87 8.05
C THR A 222 -13.95 -9.92 8.80
N ASP A 223 -14.25 -11.07 8.17
CA ASP A 223 -15.02 -12.17 8.80
C ASP A 223 -14.36 -12.71 10.08
N TYR A 224 -13.12 -12.30 10.35
CA TYR A 224 -12.32 -12.64 11.54
C TYR A 224 -12.10 -11.46 12.50
N GLY A 225 -12.74 -10.30 12.31
CA GLY A 225 -12.63 -9.13 13.17
C GLY A 225 -11.27 -8.42 13.16
N GLN A 226 -10.38 -8.76 12.22
CA GLN A 226 -9.04 -8.20 12.12
C GLN A 226 -9.03 -6.95 11.23
N LYS A 227 -8.51 -5.82 11.76
CA LYS A 227 -8.40 -4.55 11.01
C LYS A 227 -7.40 -4.70 9.86
N ILE A 228 -7.81 -4.32 8.64
CA ILE A 228 -6.92 -4.31 7.48
C ILE A 228 -5.80 -3.28 7.68
N GLY A 229 -4.55 -3.76 7.67
CA GLY A 229 -3.35 -2.93 7.69
C GLY A 229 -3.07 -2.32 6.32
N PHE A 230 -3.56 -1.11 6.05
CA PHE A 230 -3.33 -0.39 4.78
C PHE A 230 -1.86 -0.19 4.39
N SER A 231 -0.91 -0.33 5.31
CA SER A 231 0.53 -0.17 5.01
C SER A 231 1.09 -1.26 4.10
N MET A 232 0.40 -2.39 3.96
CA MET A 232 0.81 -3.52 3.11
C MET A 232 -0.25 -3.88 2.06
N ALA A 233 -1.36 -3.14 1.99
CA ALA A 233 -2.39 -3.39 1.00
C ALA A 233 -1.98 -2.78 -0.35
N ALA A 234 -2.18 -3.53 -1.42
CA ALA A 234 -2.06 -3.02 -2.78
C ALA A 234 -3.28 -2.16 -3.09
N LEU A 235 -3.14 -0.83 -3.05
CA LEU A 235 -4.19 0.11 -3.46
C LEU A 235 -4.04 0.40 -4.95
N VAL A 236 -5.02 -0.02 -5.73
CA VAL A 236 -5.02 0.08 -7.18
C VAL A 236 -6.27 0.82 -7.63
N SER A 237 -6.08 1.83 -8.46
CA SER A 237 -7.14 2.68 -9.01
C SER A 237 -7.04 2.85 -10.52
N SER A 238 -5.87 2.59 -11.11
CA SER A 238 -5.61 2.76 -12.53
C SER A 238 -4.52 1.80 -13.02
N PHE A 239 -4.49 1.56 -14.33
CA PHE A 239 -3.44 0.78 -14.99
C PHE A 239 -2.08 1.47 -14.92
N GLY A 240 -1.00 0.69 -15.04
CA GLY A 240 0.39 1.16 -15.01
C GLY A 240 0.89 1.59 -13.63
N ARG A 241 -0.01 1.74 -12.66
CA ARG A 241 0.34 2.23 -11.33
C ARG A 241 1.01 1.14 -10.49
N GLY A 242 2.23 1.42 -10.04
CA GLY A 242 3.02 0.50 -9.22
C GLY A 242 2.44 0.28 -7.82
N PHE A 243 2.38 -0.98 -7.38
CA PHE A 243 2.07 -1.38 -6.02
C PHE A 243 3.00 -2.51 -5.55
N ASN A 244 3.20 -2.61 -4.24
CA ASN A 244 4.00 -3.68 -3.65
C ASN A 244 3.19 -4.98 -3.62
N LEU A 245 3.80 -6.05 -4.09
CA LEU A 245 3.27 -7.40 -4.06
C LEU A 245 4.33 -8.34 -3.48
N ARG A 246 3.99 -9.01 -2.39
CA ARG A 246 4.78 -10.11 -1.85
C ARG A 246 4.31 -11.41 -2.50
N VAL A 247 5.22 -12.26 -2.96
CA VAL A 247 4.92 -13.65 -3.36
C VAL A 247 5.22 -14.61 -2.21
N GLY A 248 4.38 -15.64 -2.04
CA GLY A 248 4.52 -16.68 -1.04
C GLY A 248 3.17 -17.21 -0.51
N GLY A 249 3.21 -17.87 0.64
CA GLY A 249 2.02 -18.48 1.28
C GLY A 249 0.94 -17.47 1.71
N TYR A 250 1.31 -16.21 1.95
CA TYR A 250 0.40 -15.12 2.30
C TYR A 250 0.85 -13.82 1.62
N ASN A 251 0.01 -13.23 0.77
CA ASN A 251 0.41 -12.16 -0.18
C ASN A 251 -0.30 -10.83 0.09
N GLY A 252 -1.02 -10.72 1.21
CA GLY A 252 -1.71 -9.50 1.61
C GLY A 252 -3.04 -9.27 0.87
N LEU A 253 -3.46 -8.01 0.84
CA LEU A 253 -4.78 -7.60 0.37
C LEU A 253 -4.66 -6.65 -0.84
N CYS A 254 -5.45 -6.92 -1.88
CA CYS A 254 -5.71 -5.95 -2.94
C CYS A 254 -6.96 -5.14 -2.61
N LEU A 255 -6.85 -3.82 -2.71
CA LEU A 255 -7.95 -2.88 -2.66
C LEU A 255 -8.07 -2.21 -4.02
N MET A 256 -9.17 -2.47 -4.72
CA MET A 256 -9.49 -1.79 -5.97
C MET A 256 -10.45 -0.64 -5.69
N ILE A 257 -10.07 0.56 -6.14
CA ILE A 257 -10.82 1.79 -5.89
C ILE A 257 -11.56 2.17 -7.17
N GLY A 258 -12.89 2.07 -7.14
CA GLY A 258 -13.78 2.61 -8.17
C GLY A 258 -14.31 3.99 -7.78
N THR A 259 -15.24 4.53 -8.59
CA THR A 259 -15.82 5.87 -8.37
C THR A 259 -16.45 6.01 -6.99
N ASN A 260 -17.32 5.06 -6.63
CA ASN A 260 -18.07 5.07 -5.37
C ASN A 260 -17.99 3.73 -4.62
N THR A 261 -17.07 2.84 -5.05
CA THR A 261 -16.98 1.48 -4.54
C THR A 261 -15.55 1.11 -4.24
N ILE A 262 -15.36 0.24 -3.26
CA ILE A 262 -14.07 -0.37 -2.96
C ILE A 262 -14.25 -1.86 -2.90
N LEU A 263 -13.53 -2.55 -3.78
CA LEU A 263 -13.52 -4.00 -3.81
C LEU A 263 -12.25 -4.49 -3.13
N LYS A 264 -12.43 -5.38 -2.14
CA LYS A 264 -11.32 -5.99 -1.39
C LYS A 264 -11.19 -7.46 -1.78
N LYS A 265 -9.97 -7.88 -2.06
CA LYS A 265 -9.68 -9.30 -2.33
C LYS A 265 -8.35 -9.70 -1.74
N GLU A 266 -8.35 -10.79 -0.99
CA GLU A 266 -7.10 -11.43 -0.59
C GLU A 266 -6.38 -11.93 -1.84
N ILE A 267 -5.12 -11.54 -1.99
CA ILE A 267 -4.31 -12.06 -3.09
C ILE A 267 -3.76 -13.42 -2.63
N SER A 268 -4.29 -14.51 -3.17
CA SER A 268 -3.55 -15.77 -3.20
C SER A 268 -2.45 -15.62 -4.26
N SER A 269 -1.24 -16.10 -3.98
CA SER A 269 -0.06 -15.89 -4.84
C SER A 269 -0.38 -16.22 -6.29
N PHE A 270 -0.14 -15.26 -7.17
CA PHE A 270 -0.39 -15.39 -8.60
C PHE A 270 0.45 -16.51 -9.25
N ALA A 271 1.54 -16.94 -8.60
CA ALA A 271 2.39 -18.05 -9.02
C ALA A 271 2.09 -19.37 -8.28
N SER A 272 1.07 -19.42 -7.42
CA SER A 272 0.73 -20.67 -6.74
C SER A 272 0.16 -21.71 -7.68
N MET A 273 0.51 -22.96 -7.45
CA MET A 273 0.04 -24.10 -8.23
C MET A 273 -0.31 -25.26 -7.30
N PHE A 274 -1.27 -26.09 -7.72
CA PHE A 274 -1.56 -27.33 -7.01
C PHE A 274 -0.62 -28.42 -7.51
N VAL A 275 0.10 -29.04 -6.58
CA VAL A 275 1.06 -30.12 -6.84
C VAL A 275 0.63 -31.37 -6.10
N PRO A 276 0.89 -32.58 -6.61
CA PRO A 276 0.69 -33.81 -5.84
C PRO A 276 1.54 -33.75 -4.56
N VAL A 277 1.17 -34.54 -3.56
CA VAL A 277 2.00 -34.73 -2.35
C VAL A 277 2.46 -36.17 -2.32
N ASP A 278 3.77 -36.39 -2.24
CA ASP A 278 4.34 -37.74 -2.20
C ASP A 278 3.77 -38.51 -0.98
N GLY A 279 3.26 -39.72 -1.22
CA GLY A 279 2.73 -40.59 -0.17
C GLY A 279 1.30 -40.28 0.32
N ILE A 280 0.62 -39.26 -0.22
CA ILE A 280 -0.78 -38.93 0.13
C ILE A 280 -1.61 -38.82 -1.15
N ARG A 281 -2.81 -39.42 -1.17
CA ARG A 281 -3.78 -39.23 -2.26
C ARG A 281 -4.39 -37.82 -2.15
N GLY A 282 -3.69 -36.81 -2.67
CA GLY A 282 -4.10 -35.41 -2.57
C GLY A 282 -3.19 -34.46 -3.33
N SER A 283 -3.56 -33.17 -3.32
CA SER A 283 -2.72 -32.08 -3.84
C SER A 283 -2.55 -30.99 -2.78
N ALA A 284 -1.37 -30.39 -2.73
CA ALA A 284 -1.07 -29.24 -1.90
C ALA A 284 -0.86 -28.00 -2.77
N ARG A 285 -1.17 -26.82 -2.22
CA ARG A 285 -0.83 -25.56 -2.86
C ARG A 285 0.66 -25.27 -2.62
N TYR A 286 1.41 -25.18 -3.70
CA TYR A 286 2.83 -24.87 -3.72
C TYR A 286 3.07 -23.45 -4.20
N PHE A 287 4.03 -22.78 -3.55
CA PHE A 287 4.43 -21.41 -3.79
C PHE A 287 5.91 -21.42 -4.19
N PRO A 288 6.23 -21.35 -5.49
CA PRO A 288 7.61 -21.57 -5.95
C PRO A 288 8.60 -20.48 -5.54
N PHE A 289 8.10 -19.31 -5.14
CA PHE A 289 8.91 -18.18 -4.77
C PHE A 289 8.41 -17.48 -3.52
N GLU A 290 9.36 -16.95 -2.76
CA GLU A 290 9.14 -15.97 -1.71
C GLU A 290 9.93 -14.70 -1.97
N GLY A 291 9.34 -13.55 -1.64
CA GLY A 291 10.00 -12.25 -1.76
C GLY A 291 9.01 -11.16 -2.12
N SER A 292 9.49 -9.93 -2.26
CA SER A 292 8.65 -8.78 -2.58
C SER A 292 9.10 -8.11 -3.87
N MET A 293 8.13 -7.57 -4.60
CA MET A 293 8.34 -6.90 -5.88
C MET A 293 7.35 -5.75 -6.04
N ILE A 294 7.70 -4.78 -6.88
CA ILE A 294 6.75 -3.79 -7.37
C ILE A 294 6.18 -4.30 -8.68
N CYS A 295 4.86 -4.31 -8.78
CA CYS A 295 4.15 -4.69 -9.99
C CYS A 295 3.11 -3.64 -10.36
N CYS A 296 2.61 -3.69 -11.59
CA CYS A 296 1.43 -2.98 -11.99
C CYS A 296 0.52 -3.88 -12.83
N PHE A 297 -0.76 -3.56 -12.83
CA PHE A 297 -1.69 -4.12 -13.82
C PHE A 297 -1.61 -3.30 -15.10
N GLU A 298 -1.73 -3.94 -16.24
CA GLU A 298 -1.82 -3.29 -17.54
C GLU A 298 -2.81 -4.04 -18.46
N PRO A 299 -3.43 -3.33 -19.43
CA PRO A 299 -4.16 -3.99 -20.51
C PRO A 299 -3.21 -4.90 -21.28
N SER A 300 -3.67 -6.10 -21.63
CA SER A 300 -2.85 -7.05 -22.37
C SER A 300 -2.68 -6.63 -23.82
N THR A 301 -1.43 -6.61 -24.29
CA THR A 301 -1.07 -6.38 -25.70
C THR A 301 -0.72 -7.68 -26.43
N LEU A 302 -1.00 -8.83 -25.82
CA LEU A 302 -0.67 -10.14 -26.41
C LEU A 302 -1.61 -10.43 -27.59
N PRO A 303 -1.11 -10.97 -28.73
CA PRO A 303 -1.94 -11.23 -29.91
C PRO A 303 -3.17 -12.11 -29.63
N GLU A 304 -3.04 -13.12 -28.77
CA GLU A 304 -4.15 -14.01 -28.38
C GLU A 304 -5.25 -13.32 -27.55
N HIS A 305 -4.99 -12.10 -27.07
CA HIS A 305 -5.93 -11.27 -26.33
C HIS A 305 -6.50 -10.11 -27.16
N ALA A 306 -6.19 -10.06 -28.47
CA ALA A 306 -6.71 -9.03 -29.35
C ALA A 306 -8.25 -8.93 -29.29
N GLY A 307 -8.76 -7.71 -29.18
CA GLY A 307 -10.20 -7.42 -29.10
C GLY A 307 -10.85 -7.75 -27.75
N ARG A 308 -10.08 -8.18 -26.72
CA ARG A 308 -10.60 -8.55 -25.41
C ARG A 308 -10.04 -7.65 -24.31
N ARG A 309 -10.83 -7.40 -23.27
CA ARG A 309 -10.38 -6.69 -22.06
C ARG A 309 -9.67 -7.65 -21.12
N VAL A 310 -8.46 -8.02 -21.48
CA VAL A 310 -7.59 -8.87 -20.65
C VAL A 310 -6.61 -8.01 -19.88
N VAL A 311 -6.45 -8.28 -18.59
CA VAL A 311 -5.48 -7.63 -17.73
C VAL A 311 -4.32 -8.58 -17.46
N VAL A 312 -3.10 -8.09 -17.58
CA VAL A 312 -1.87 -8.80 -17.19
C VAL A 312 -1.17 -8.08 -16.03
N LEU A 313 -0.24 -8.77 -15.38
CA LEU A 313 0.56 -8.23 -14.30
C LEU A 313 2.00 -8.08 -14.78
N ARG A 314 2.54 -6.86 -14.78
CA ARG A 314 3.95 -6.60 -15.11
C ARG A 314 4.76 -6.44 -13.84
N VAL A 315 5.94 -7.06 -13.80
CA VAL A 315 6.93 -6.87 -12.75
C VAL A 315 7.74 -5.64 -13.11
N LEU A 316 7.58 -4.56 -12.34
CA LEU A 316 8.33 -3.33 -12.55
C LEU A 316 9.72 -3.41 -11.94
N ARG A 317 9.82 -3.95 -10.72
CA ARG A 317 11.07 -3.99 -9.96
C ARG A 317 11.08 -5.09 -8.91
N LEU A 318 12.21 -5.74 -8.69
CA LEU A 318 12.44 -6.65 -7.57
C LEU A 318 12.99 -5.86 -6.38
N LEU A 319 12.67 -6.27 -5.15
CA LEU A 319 13.09 -5.53 -3.96
C LEU A 319 14.31 -6.16 -3.30
N ASP A 320 15.42 -5.43 -3.25
CA ASP A 320 16.67 -5.90 -2.63
C ASP A 320 16.53 -6.22 -1.14
N ASN A 321 15.66 -5.49 -0.44
CA ASN A 321 15.39 -5.70 0.99
C ASN A 321 14.62 -7.00 1.28
N ASP A 322 13.98 -7.60 0.28
CA ASP A 322 13.33 -8.91 0.37
C ASP A 322 13.35 -9.60 -1.00
N PRO A 323 14.52 -10.12 -1.41
CA PRO A 323 14.76 -10.58 -2.76
C PRO A 323 13.94 -11.84 -3.05
N ILE A 324 13.65 -12.05 -4.34
CA ILE A 324 12.98 -13.25 -4.83
C ILE A 324 13.89 -14.47 -4.64
N ARG A 325 13.41 -15.42 -3.84
CA ARG A 325 14.06 -16.68 -3.48
C ARG A 325 13.18 -17.84 -3.93
N SER A 326 13.81 -18.88 -4.47
CA SER A 326 13.11 -20.12 -4.81
C SER A 326 12.79 -20.90 -3.53
N VAL A 327 11.59 -21.46 -3.47
CA VAL A 327 11.18 -22.42 -2.44
C VAL A 327 11.34 -23.82 -3.02
N PRO A 328 11.93 -24.79 -2.30
CA PRO A 328 12.00 -26.15 -2.78
C PRO A 328 10.60 -26.76 -2.97
N PRO A 329 10.36 -27.53 -4.05
CA PRO A 329 9.09 -28.20 -4.23
C PRO A 329 8.86 -29.26 -3.15
N PRO A 330 7.60 -29.51 -2.74
CA PRO A 330 7.26 -30.53 -1.76
C PRO A 330 7.34 -31.96 -2.34
N THR A 331 7.65 -32.11 -3.63
CA THR A 331 7.77 -33.40 -4.33
C THR A 331 9.01 -33.45 -5.20
N LYS A 332 9.40 -34.65 -5.61
CA LYS A 332 10.51 -34.89 -6.54
C LYS A 332 10.23 -34.47 -8.00
N HIS A 333 9.01 -34.01 -8.30
CA HIS A 333 8.67 -33.56 -9.65
C HIS A 333 9.46 -32.30 -10.01
N GLU A 334 9.97 -32.27 -11.23
CA GLU A 334 10.60 -31.08 -11.78
C GLU A 334 9.54 -30.08 -12.22
N TYR A 335 9.76 -28.82 -11.85
CA TYR A 335 8.92 -27.70 -12.24
C TYR A 335 9.77 -26.67 -12.98
N PRO A 336 9.20 -25.93 -13.97
CA PRO A 336 9.93 -24.95 -14.76
C PRO A 336 10.20 -23.65 -13.98
N LEU A 337 10.86 -23.74 -12.81
CA LEU A 337 11.11 -22.63 -11.89
C LEU A 337 11.94 -21.52 -12.55
N SER A 338 12.86 -21.84 -13.46
CA SER A 338 13.66 -20.85 -14.19
C SER A 338 12.81 -19.91 -15.07
N THR A 339 11.73 -20.44 -15.64
CA THR A 339 10.78 -19.71 -16.50
C THR A 339 9.73 -18.97 -15.68
N LEU A 340 9.30 -19.57 -14.56
CA LEU A 340 8.34 -18.95 -13.64
C LEU A 340 8.95 -17.83 -12.77
N ARG A 341 10.28 -17.73 -12.70
CA ARG A 341 10.97 -16.74 -11.88
C ARG A 341 10.59 -15.32 -12.31
N PRO A 342 10.05 -14.48 -11.40
CA PRO A 342 9.78 -13.07 -11.68
C PRO A 342 11.02 -12.32 -12.15
N ARG A 343 10.87 -11.46 -13.16
CA ARG A 343 11.94 -10.70 -13.80
C ARG A 343 11.50 -9.26 -14.04
N GLU A 344 12.36 -8.30 -13.74
CA GLU A 344 12.08 -6.88 -13.96
C GLU A 344 11.77 -6.58 -15.43
N GLY A 345 10.81 -5.71 -15.65
CA GLY A 345 10.34 -5.31 -16.98
C GLY A 345 9.51 -6.38 -17.70
N GLN A 346 9.36 -7.61 -17.17
CA GLN A 346 8.64 -8.69 -17.84
C GLN A 346 7.23 -8.90 -17.25
N LEU A 347 6.37 -9.56 -18.04
CA LEU A 347 5.09 -10.06 -17.53
C LEU A 347 5.34 -11.14 -16.48
N PHE A 348 4.54 -11.10 -15.42
CA PHE A 348 4.57 -12.09 -14.37
C PHE A 348 4.07 -13.43 -14.93
N MET A 349 4.89 -14.48 -14.81
CA MET A 349 4.57 -15.81 -15.33
C MET A 349 3.85 -16.65 -14.28
N THR A 350 2.94 -17.51 -14.73
CA THR A 350 2.22 -18.47 -13.89
C THR A 350 2.12 -19.81 -14.60
N MET A 351 1.74 -20.85 -13.85
CA MET A 351 1.51 -22.17 -14.41
C MET A 351 0.03 -22.51 -14.24
N ARG A 352 -0.69 -22.64 -15.35
CA ARG A 352 -2.12 -22.95 -15.37
C ARG A 352 -2.36 -24.14 -16.29
N TRP A 353 -3.01 -25.17 -15.76
CA TRP A 353 -3.28 -26.43 -16.46
C TRP A 353 -2.05 -27.08 -17.10
N GLY A 354 -0.92 -27.11 -16.38
CA GLY A 354 0.33 -27.71 -16.86
C GLY A 354 1.14 -26.81 -17.80
N LYS A 355 0.64 -25.64 -18.20
CA LYS A 355 1.29 -24.74 -19.16
C LYS A 355 1.79 -23.47 -18.47
N VAL A 356 3.05 -23.13 -18.73
CA VAL A 356 3.63 -21.84 -18.35
C VAL A 356 3.11 -20.78 -19.31
N GLN A 357 2.56 -19.69 -18.76
CA GLN A 357 2.02 -18.58 -19.53
C GLN A 357 2.03 -17.30 -18.68
N PRO A 358 1.94 -16.10 -19.29
CA PRO A 358 1.71 -14.87 -18.55
C PRO A 358 0.46 -14.97 -17.67
N TRP A 359 0.53 -14.44 -16.46
CA TRP A 359 -0.64 -14.26 -15.63
C TRP A 359 -1.58 -13.26 -16.32
N SER A 360 -2.81 -13.70 -16.57
CA SER A 360 -3.80 -12.89 -17.27
C SER A 360 -5.21 -13.19 -16.77
N VAL A 361 -6.03 -12.15 -16.71
CA VAL A 361 -7.46 -12.25 -16.36
C VAL A 361 -8.28 -11.54 -17.43
N ASP A 362 -9.15 -12.29 -18.09
CA ASP A 362 -10.19 -11.71 -18.95
C ASP A 362 -11.32 -11.22 -18.07
N VAL A 363 -11.55 -9.91 -18.03
CA VAL A 363 -12.55 -9.31 -17.13
C VAL A 363 -13.97 -9.59 -17.59
N ASP A 364 -14.18 -9.88 -18.89
CA ASP A 364 -15.48 -10.13 -19.52
C ASP A 364 -15.86 -11.60 -19.55
N ARG A 365 -14.95 -12.49 -19.16
CA ARG A 365 -15.24 -13.91 -19.13
C ARG A 365 -16.29 -14.22 -18.08
N ASP A 366 -17.41 -14.77 -18.53
CA ASP A 366 -18.47 -15.23 -17.64
C ASP A 366 -17.98 -16.40 -16.80
N THR A 367 -17.78 -16.15 -15.50
CA THR A 367 -17.47 -17.21 -14.55
C THR A 367 -18.79 -17.71 -14.00
N ARG A 368 -19.11 -19.00 -14.23
CA ARG A 368 -20.23 -19.74 -13.59
C ARG A 368 -20.12 -19.83 -12.05
N ARG A 369 -19.33 -18.96 -11.41
CA ARG A 369 -19.11 -18.93 -9.97
C ARG A 369 -20.28 -18.20 -9.30
N PRO A 370 -20.71 -18.65 -8.11
CA PRO A 370 -21.76 -17.96 -7.35
C PRO A 370 -21.40 -16.49 -7.12
N ALA A 371 -22.41 -15.61 -7.15
CA ALA A 371 -22.26 -14.16 -6.94
C ALA A 371 -21.60 -13.77 -5.59
N THR A 372 -21.57 -14.70 -4.63
CA THR A 372 -20.94 -14.53 -3.30
C THR A 372 -19.41 -14.56 -3.34
N HIS A 373 -18.78 -15.08 -4.40
CA HIS A 373 -17.33 -15.10 -4.54
C HIS A 373 -16.84 -13.93 -5.39
N MET A 374 -16.19 -12.93 -4.77
CA MET A 374 -15.57 -11.83 -5.52
C MET A 374 -14.42 -12.35 -6.40
N GLY A 375 -14.69 -12.51 -7.70
CA GLY A 375 -13.69 -12.89 -8.71
C GLY A 375 -12.64 -11.79 -8.93
N MET A 376 -11.46 -12.18 -9.42
CA MET A 376 -10.46 -11.20 -9.86
C MET A 376 -10.99 -10.41 -11.06
N GLU A 377 -11.83 -11.03 -11.89
CA GLU A 377 -12.47 -10.48 -13.08
C GLU A 377 -13.26 -9.21 -12.75
N LYS A 378 -14.20 -9.30 -11.79
CA LYS A 378 -15.01 -8.15 -11.33
C LYS A 378 -14.15 -7.06 -10.69
N MET A 379 -13.09 -7.44 -9.97
CA MET A 379 -12.19 -6.48 -9.36
C MET A 379 -11.39 -5.71 -10.42
N LEU A 380 -10.79 -6.41 -11.38
CA LEU A 380 -9.96 -5.78 -12.42
C LEU A 380 -10.78 -5.00 -13.46
N ARG A 381 -12.07 -5.33 -13.63
CA ARG A 381 -12.99 -4.56 -14.47
C ARG A 381 -13.05 -3.08 -14.08
N ILE A 382 -12.95 -2.77 -12.79
CA ILE A 382 -12.93 -1.38 -12.28
C ILE A 382 -11.82 -0.55 -12.93
N LEU A 383 -10.69 -1.16 -13.30
CA LEU A 383 -9.60 -0.42 -13.95
C LEU A 383 -9.99 0.11 -15.33
N TYR A 384 -10.78 -0.66 -16.08
CA TYR A 384 -11.37 -0.19 -17.35
C TYR A 384 -12.46 0.84 -17.10
N GLU A 385 -13.36 0.61 -16.13
CA GLU A 385 -14.42 1.58 -15.77
C GLU A 385 -13.84 2.93 -15.35
N ASN A 386 -12.75 2.94 -14.58
CA ASN A 386 -12.06 4.17 -14.19
C ASN A 386 -11.38 4.87 -15.38
N GLN A 387 -10.91 4.10 -16.36
CA GLN A 387 -10.32 4.65 -17.56
C GLN A 387 -11.38 5.34 -18.44
N GLU A 388 -12.62 4.84 -18.48
CA GLU A 388 -13.75 5.43 -19.21
C GLU A 388 -14.19 6.80 -18.63
N LEU A 389 -13.70 7.20 -17.46
CA LEU A 389 -13.95 8.53 -16.89
C LEU A 389 -13.14 9.65 -17.57
N TYR A 390 -12.18 9.31 -18.45
CA TYR A 390 -11.22 10.20 -19.08
C TYR A 390 -11.05 9.87 -20.56
#